data_AF-A0A6I0F9J2-F1
#
_entry.id   AF-A0A6I0F9J2-F1
#
_cell.length_a   1.000
_cell.length_b   1.000
_cell.length_c   1.000
_cell.angle_alpha   90.00
_cell.angle_beta   90.00
_cell.angle_gamma   90.00
#
_symmetry.space_group_name_H-M   'P 1'
#
loop_
_entity.id
_entity.type
_entity.pdbx_description
1 polymer ?
#
loop_
_entity_poly.entity_id
_entity_poly.type
_entity_poly.pdbx_seq_one_letter_code
_entity_poly.pdbx_strand_id
1 'polypeptide(L)'
;MLKEKGNHTRFIALLLGMALIAPLFIYAVDMPNIKDTLPLQGETVKAVNQEEENRIAAEISNLTGVKTSIIHDLRKEGNSWNKILSYLGEADLVEEPVNRDTQLLNSGLTNEFLTALFAEGFREEEVLEAKILAERVQFQLYEIKRTIETDVMAEIESNNENQEENKRLRQLYEGFKLEDAITLVLRLDKRLGSKEAALEEYLISLQLDIYLKDYVELWEDYLDLKGEKGVGIDPITLHDLEEVTLKTIQEGNNHDISLESFSPKEVEIPVFNHSKESPISSNQVVKPHNPAQQIMDEINKLNPNYTTKER
;
A
#
# COMPACT_ATOMS: atom_id res chain seq x y z
N MET A 1 -25.07 68.74 62.04
CA MET A 1 -24.30 67.49 62.13
C MET A 1 -24.98 66.44 61.27
N LEU A 2 -24.18 65.64 60.53
CA LEU A 2 -24.53 64.49 59.68
C LEU A 2 -25.14 64.77 58.29
N LYS A 3 -24.29 65.07 57.30
CA LYS A 3 -24.53 64.61 55.91
C LYS A 3 -23.26 64.65 55.05
N GLU A 4 -22.38 63.65 55.22
CA GLU A 4 -21.33 63.37 54.23
C GLU A 4 -20.82 61.93 54.40
N LYS A 5 -21.66 60.94 54.06
CA LYS A 5 -21.28 59.50 54.02
C LYS A 5 -21.95 58.79 52.83
N GLY A 6 -21.95 59.43 51.66
CA GLY A 6 -22.62 58.91 50.45
C GLY A 6 -21.69 58.48 49.31
N ASN A 7 -20.45 59.00 49.24
CA ASN A 7 -19.63 58.84 48.05
C ASN A 7 -18.57 57.74 48.16
N HIS A 8 -18.05 57.45 49.36
CA HIS A 8 -17.00 56.44 49.52
C HIS A 8 -17.50 55.00 49.32
N THR A 9 -18.74 54.70 49.69
CA THR A 9 -19.32 53.36 49.51
C THR A 9 -19.49 52.99 48.04
N ARG A 10 -19.78 53.97 47.17
CA ARG A 10 -19.88 53.75 45.72
C ARG A 10 -18.51 53.46 45.09
N PHE A 11 -17.47 54.18 45.51
CA PHE A 11 -16.10 53.93 45.05
C PHE A 11 -15.56 52.58 45.54
N ILE A 12 -15.85 52.20 46.79
CA ILE A 12 -15.43 50.90 47.34
C ILE A 12 -16.13 49.75 46.60
N ALA A 13 -17.43 49.86 46.30
CA ALA A 13 -18.15 48.84 45.54
C ALA A 13 -17.61 48.66 44.11
N LEU A 14 -17.21 49.77 43.45
CA LEU A 14 -16.66 49.72 42.10
C LEU A 14 -15.25 49.10 42.07
N LEU A 15 -14.40 49.41 43.06
CA LEU A 15 -13.10 48.76 43.23
C LEU A 15 -13.23 47.27 43.54
N LEU A 16 -14.21 46.87 44.35
CA LEU A 16 -14.46 45.46 44.64
C LEU A 16 -14.94 44.69 43.41
N GLY A 17 -15.76 45.32 42.57
CA GLY A 17 -16.20 44.77 41.29
C GLY A 17 -15.05 44.55 40.31
N MET A 18 -14.14 45.52 40.16
CA MET A 18 -12.95 45.34 39.32
C MET A 18 -12.01 44.27 39.86
N ALA A 19 -11.83 44.17 41.19
CA ALA A 19 -11.00 43.13 41.80
C ALA A 19 -11.54 41.71 41.56
N LEU A 20 -12.87 41.55 41.43
CA LEU A 20 -13.50 40.26 41.11
C LEU A 20 -13.37 39.87 39.63
N ILE A 21 -13.27 40.84 38.72
CA ILE A 21 -13.18 40.59 37.27
C ILE A 21 -11.73 40.42 36.81
N ALA A 22 -10.77 41.06 37.48
CA ALA A 22 -9.34 40.96 37.17
C ALA A 22 -8.80 39.51 37.06
N PRO A 23 -9.14 38.55 37.96
CA PRO A 23 -8.63 37.18 37.83
C PRO A 23 -9.22 36.40 36.64
N LEU A 24 -10.40 36.77 36.12
CA LEU A 24 -10.99 36.12 34.93
C LEU A 24 -10.20 36.42 33.65
N PHE A 25 -9.56 37.60 33.56
CA PHE A 25 -8.74 37.95 32.41
C PHE A 25 -7.36 37.26 32.42
N ILE A 26 -6.81 36.96 33.60
CA ILE A 26 -5.54 36.21 33.71
C ILE A 26 -5.74 34.76 33.23
N TYR A 27 -6.89 34.14 33.50
CA TYR A 27 -7.22 32.80 32.98
C TYR A 27 -7.54 32.76 31.48
N ALA A 28 -7.96 33.88 30.88
CA ALA A 28 -8.33 33.92 29.46
C ALA A 28 -7.15 34.22 28.51
N VAL A 29 -6.09 34.87 29.03
CA VAL A 29 -4.92 35.29 28.21
C VAL A 29 -3.73 34.35 28.38
N ASP A 30 -3.71 33.51 29.43
CA ASP A 30 -2.62 32.58 29.71
C ASP A 30 -3.10 31.11 29.71
N MET A 31 -3.77 30.70 28.61
CA MET A 31 -3.85 29.28 28.25
C MET A 31 -2.73 28.94 27.26
N PRO A 32 -1.57 28.44 27.74
CA PRO A 32 -0.72 27.62 26.92
C PRO A 32 -1.49 26.34 26.53
N ASN A 33 -1.22 25.83 25.34
CA ASN A 33 -1.65 24.52 24.84
C ASN A 33 -1.26 23.42 25.86
N ILE A 34 -2.13 23.13 26.83
CA ILE A 34 -2.02 21.97 27.72
C ILE A 34 -2.75 20.83 27.01
N LYS A 35 -2.11 20.30 25.97
CA LYS A 35 -2.09 18.84 25.80
C LYS A 35 -0.95 18.37 26.71
N ASP A 36 -1.25 17.37 27.51
CA ASP A 36 -0.32 16.60 28.35
C ASP A 36 -0.20 17.00 29.83
N THR A 37 -0.78 16.11 30.63
CA THR A 37 -0.42 15.70 32.00
C THR A 37 -0.97 16.51 33.18
N LEU A 38 -1.96 15.93 33.88
CA LEU A 38 -1.83 15.31 35.21
C LEU A 38 -3.15 14.62 35.62
N PRO A 39 -3.13 13.66 36.58
CA PRO A 39 -3.90 12.43 36.51
C PRO A 39 -5.20 12.53 37.31
N LEU A 40 -6.30 12.07 36.71
CA LEU A 40 -7.45 11.58 37.48
C LEU A 40 -7.43 10.06 37.44
N GLN A 41 -7.23 9.47 38.61
CA GLN A 41 -7.74 8.14 38.93
C GLN A 41 -9.24 8.11 38.59
N GLY A 42 -9.59 7.27 37.63
CA GLY A 42 -10.94 7.14 37.11
C GLY A 42 -10.94 6.26 35.87
N GLU A 43 -10.72 4.96 36.10
CA GLU A 43 -11.17 3.84 35.28
C GLU A 43 -11.02 3.94 33.74
N THR A 44 -10.01 3.19 33.28
CA THR A 44 -9.89 2.47 32.02
C THR A 44 -11.21 1.99 31.38
N VAL A 45 -11.94 2.87 30.68
CA VAL A 45 -13.09 2.47 29.84
C VAL A 45 -13.06 3.07 28.42
N LYS A 46 -12.17 4.02 28.10
CA LYS A 46 -12.21 4.70 26.77
C LYS A 46 -11.40 4.05 25.64
N ALA A 47 -10.40 3.20 25.94
CA ALA A 47 -9.58 2.59 24.90
C ALA A 47 -10.27 1.42 24.17
N VAL A 48 -11.21 0.72 24.83
CA VAL A 48 -11.95 -0.41 24.23
C VAL A 48 -12.99 0.08 23.21
N ASN A 49 -13.51 1.30 23.40
CA ASN A 49 -14.63 1.79 22.58
C ASN A 49 -14.16 2.33 21.21
N GLN A 50 -12.95 2.88 21.11
CA GLN A 50 -12.50 3.51 19.86
C GLN A 50 -12.15 2.47 18.78
N GLU A 51 -11.61 1.31 19.16
CA GLU A 51 -11.35 0.21 18.22
C GLU A 51 -12.66 -0.42 17.72
N GLU A 52 -13.65 -0.56 18.59
CA GLU A 52 -15.00 -1.02 18.23
C GLU A 52 -15.73 0.00 17.35
N GLU A 53 -15.63 1.30 17.65
CA GLU A 53 -16.18 2.37 16.81
C GLU A 53 -15.52 2.40 15.42
N ASN A 54 -14.20 2.16 15.34
CA ASN A 54 -13.50 2.05 14.07
C ASN A 54 -13.94 0.79 13.30
N ARG A 55 -14.15 -0.33 13.98
CA ARG A 55 -14.63 -1.57 13.35
C ARG A 55 -16.05 -1.39 12.80
N ILE A 56 -16.96 -0.82 13.59
CA ILE A 56 -18.35 -0.56 13.16
C ILE A 56 -18.38 0.47 12.03
N ALA A 57 -17.55 1.53 12.09
CA ALA A 57 -17.44 2.49 10.99
C ALA A 57 -16.90 1.84 9.72
N ALA A 58 -15.94 0.92 9.82
CA ALA A 58 -15.43 0.16 8.69
C ALA A 58 -16.49 -0.80 8.12
N GLU A 59 -17.26 -1.48 8.96
CA GLU A 59 -18.37 -2.35 8.54
C GLU A 59 -19.47 -1.55 7.82
N ILE A 60 -19.86 -0.37 8.35
CA ILE A 60 -20.83 0.52 7.72
C ILE A 60 -20.28 1.08 6.40
N SER A 61 -19.00 1.46 6.37
CA SER A 61 -18.32 1.90 5.15
C SER A 61 -18.33 0.80 4.09
N ASN A 62 -18.09 -0.46 4.48
CA ASN A 62 -18.17 -1.61 3.58
C ASN A 62 -19.60 -1.83 3.05
N LEU A 63 -20.62 -1.62 3.88
CA LEU A 63 -22.03 -1.83 3.51
C LEU A 63 -22.61 -0.71 2.66
N THR A 64 -22.17 0.53 2.86
CA THR A 64 -22.78 1.74 2.27
C THR A 64 -21.90 2.41 1.21
N GLY A 65 -20.63 2.04 1.09
CA GLY A 65 -19.67 2.67 0.18
C GLY A 65 -19.15 4.04 0.65
N VAL A 66 -19.62 4.55 1.79
CA VAL A 66 -19.28 5.87 2.32
C VAL A 66 -17.97 5.83 3.11
N LYS A 67 -17.12 6.86 3.00
CA LYS A 67 -15.83 6.96 3.71
C LYS A 67 -16.02 6.89 5.23
N THR A 68 -15.12 6.19 5.91
CA THR A 68 -15.10 6.07 7.39
C THR A 68 -15.03 7.43 8.09
N SER A 69 -14.37 8.44 7.49
CA SER A 69 -14.31 9.80 8.03
C SER A 69 -15.69 10.44 8.18
N ILE A 70 -16.54 10.32 7.15
CA ILE A 70 -17.91 10.86 7.15
C ILE A 70 -18.75 10.14 8.21
N ILE A 71 -18.58 8.83 8.34
CA ILE A 71 -19.26 8.01 9.35
C ILE A 71 -18.83 8.42 10.77
N HIS A 72 -17.53 8.70 10.98
CA HIS A 72 -17.03 9.21 12.27
C HIS A 72 -17.55 10.62 12.58
N ASP A 73 -17.70 11.49 11.59
CA ASP A 73 -18.22 12.83 11.82
C ASP A 73 -19.72 12.80 12.17
N LEU A 74 -20.51 11.98 11.47
CA LEU A 74 -21.90 11.71 11.84
C LEU A 74 -22.02 11.09 13.24
N ARG A 75 -21.04 10.28 13.65
CA ARG A 75 -20.97 9.70 15.00
C ARG A 75 -20.65 10.75 16.06
N LYS A 76 -19.73 11.68 15.78
CA LYS A 76 -19.37 12.80 16.66
C LYS A 76 -20.53 13.79 16.83
N GLU A 77 -21.40 13.92 15.84
CA GLU A 77 -22.65 14.69 15.93
C GLU A 77 -23.70 14.05 16.85
N GLY A 78 -23.40 12.88 17.44
CA GLY A 78 -24.26 12.21 18.41
C GLY A 78 -25.30 11.29 17.78
N ASN A 79 -25.19 10.98 16.48
CA ASN A 79 -26.08 10.04 15.83
C ASN A 79 -25.78 8.59 16.28
N SER A 80 -26.84 7.79 16.42
CA SER A 80 -26.72 6.35 16.65
C SER A 80 -26.37 5.62 15.34
N TRP A 81 -25.75 4.44 15.42
CA TRP A 81 -25.38 3.65 14.25
C TRP A 81 -26.56 3.35 13.32
N ASN A 82 -27.74 3.05 13.89
CA ASN A 82 -28.96 2.84 13.10
C ASN A 82 -29.41 4.10 12.36
N LYS A 83 -29.23 5.27 12.98
CA LYS A 83 -29.58 6.57 12.38
C LYS A 83 -28.58 6.95 11.28
N ILE A 84 -27.30 6.62 11.47
CA ILE A 84 -26.27 6.77 10.45
C ILE A 84 -26.61 5.87 9.25
N LEU A 85 -26.93 4.59 9.48
CA LEU A 85 -27.35 3.68 8.40
C LEU A 85 -28.60 4.15 7.66
N SER A 86 -29.59 4.74 8.33
CA SER A 86 -30.76 5.32 7.64
C SER A 86 -30.38 6.55 6.82
N TYR A 87 -29.51 7.43 7.32
CA TYR A 87 -29.03 8.57 6.54
C TYR A 87 -28.25 8.14 5.31
N LEU A 88 -27.40 7.11 5.44
CA LEU A 88 -26.59 6.62 4.33
C LEU A 88 -27.38 5.75 3.35
N GLY A 89 -28.47 5.11 3.80
CA GLY A 89 -29.33 4.27 2.95
C GLY A 89 -30.45 5.04 2.24
N GLU A 90 -30.92 6.16 2.79
CA GLU A 90 -31.94 7.01 2.16
C GLU A 90 -31.35 8.15 1.33
N ALA A 91 -30.14 8.59 1.66
CA ALA A 91 -29.48 9.61 0.88
C ALA A 91 -28.86 8.94 -0.35
N ASP A 92 -29.41 9.25 -1.52
CA ASP A 92 -28.85 9.04 -2.85
C ASP A 92 -27.58 9.92 -3.02
N LEU A 93 -26.68 9.87 -2.03
CA LEU A 93 -25.38 10.51 -2.01
C LEU A 93 -24.46 9.65 -2.86
N VAL A 94 -24.70 9.75 -4.16
CA VAL A 94 -23.73 9.44 -5.20
C VAL A 94 -22.60 10.50 -5.10
N GLU A 95 -21.83 10.45 -4.03
CA GLU A 95 -20.40 10.65 -4.21
C GLU A 95 -19.88 9.31 -4.68
N GLU A 96 -19.26 9.30 -5.87
CA GLU A 96 -18.84 8.08 -6.54
C GLU A 96 -18.18 7.12 -5.54
N PRO A 97 -18.55 5.81 -5.59
CA PRO A 97 -17.97 4.83 -4.70
C PRO A 97 -16.46 4.97 -4.81
N VAL A 98 -15.79 5.28 -3.69
CA VAL A 98 -14.34 5.25 -3.62
C VAL A 98 -13.96 3.84 -4.04
N ASN A 99 -13.52 3.70 -5.29
CA ASN A 99 -13.22 2.42 -5.89
C ASN A 99 -12.09 1.83 -5.05
N ARG A 100 -12.42 0.88 -4.19
CA ARG A 100 -11.43 0.22 -3.33
C ARG A 100 -10.36 -0.46 -4.18
N ASP A 101 -10.75 -0.85 -5.38
CA ASP A 101 -9.90 -1.35 -6.44
C ASP A 101 -8.83 -0.32 -6.80
N THR A 102 -9.16 0.98 -6.94
CA THR A 102 -8.17 2.01 -7.25
C THR A 102 -7.23 2.28 -6.08
N GLN A 103 -7.67 2.18 -4.84
CA GLN A 103 -6.76 2.28 -3.67
C GLN A 103 -5.77 1.11 -3.57
N LEU A 104 -6.21 -0.11 -3.87
CA LEU A 104 -5.32 -1.28 -3.91
C LEU A 104 -4.39 -1.24 -5.13
N LEU A 105 -4.92 -0.82 -6.28
CA LEU A 105 -4.17 -0.63 -7.52
C LEU A 105 -3.17 0.52 -7.43
N ASN A 106 -3.35 1.49 -6.53
CA ASN A 106 -2.41 2.61 -6.31
C ASN A 106 -1.39 2.36 -5.19
N SER A 107 -1.40 1.18 -4.57
CA SER A 107 -0.41 0.82 -3.53
C SER A 107 1.03 0.95 -4.07
N GLY A 108 1.90 1.66 -3.35
CA GLY A 108 3.29 1.91 -3.77
C GLY A 108 3.54 3.23 -4.51
N LEU A 109 2.49 4.00 -4.85
CA LEU A 109 2.62 5.36 -5.36
C LEU A 109 2.13 6.38 -4.33
N THR A 110 2.79 7.55 -4.27
CA THR A 110 2.34 8.63 -3.39
C THR A 110 1.12 9.34 -4.00
N ASN A 111 0.20 9.81 -3.14
CA ASN A 111 -0.96 10.59 -3.60
C ASN A 111 -0.52 11.88 -4.32
N GLU A 112 0.61 12.46 -3.91
CA GLU A 112 1.22 13.64 -4.54
C GLU A 112 1.63 13.34 -5.97
N PHE A 113 2.30 12.20 -6.22
CA PHE A 113 2.69 11.75 -7.55
C PHE A 113 1.48 11.54 -8.46
N LEU A 114 0.45 10.83 -7.98
CA LEU A 114 -0.78 10.61 -8.75
C LEU A 114 -1.50 11.92 -9.09
N THR A 115 -1.59 12.83 -8.12
CA THR A 115 -2.20 14.14 -8.34
C THR A 115 -1.45 14.94 -9.40
N ALA A 116 -0.11 14.86 -9.43
CA ALA A 116 0.70 15.51 -10.47
C ALA A 116 0.41 14.94 -11.87
N LEU A 117 0.33 13.61 -12.01
CA LEU A 117 0.01 12.97 -13.29
C LEU A 117 -1.41 13.32 -13.78
N PHE A 118 -2.39 13.34 -12.89
CA PHE A 118 -3.76 13.74 -13.25
C PHE A 118 -3.85 15.23 -13.61
N ALA A 119 -3.05 16.09 -12.97
CA ALA A 119 -2.93 17.49 -13.34
C ALA A 119 -2.29 17.70 -14.73
N GLU A 120 -1.40 16.80 -15.15
CA GLU A 120 -0.85 16.76 -16.52
C GLU A 120 -1.87 16.26 -17.57
N GLY A 121 -3.02 15.74 -17.12
CA GLY A 121 -4.13 15.32 -17.98
C GLY A 121 -4.10 13.85 -18.40
N PHE A 122 -3.29 13.02 -17.74
CA PHE A 122 -3.30 11.57 -17.95
C PHE A 122 -4.56 10.95 -17.33
N ARG A 123 -5.11 9.93 -17.99
CA ARG A 123 -6.27 9.18 -17.48
C ARG A 123 -5.83 8.12 -16.48
N GLU A 124 -6.72 7.75 -15.57
CA GLU A 124 -6.44 6.71 -14.57
C GLU A 124 -6.06 5.38 -15.21
N GLU A 125 -6.73 4.99 -16.30
CA GLU A 125 -6.40 3.75 -17.01
C GLU A 125 -4.99 3.79 -17.62
N GLU A 126 -4.56 4.94 -18.14
CA GLU A 126 -3.22 5.09 -18.72
C GLU A 126 -2.14 4.97 -17.64
N VAL A 127 -2.36 5.61 -16.49
CA VAL A 127 -1.46 5.52 -15.33
C VAL A 127 -1.38 4.08 -14.84
N LEU A 128 -2.52 3.38 -14.77
CA LEU A 128 -2.58 2.00 -14.34
C LEU A 128 -1.83 1.06 -15.31
N GLU A 129 -2.05 1.19 -16.62
CA GLU A 129 -1.34 0.40 -17.63
C GLU A 129 0.18 0.60 -17.53
N ALA A 130 0.62 1.86 -17.43
CA ALA A 130 2.03 2.19 -17.27
C ALA A 130 2.62 1.62 -15.97
N LYS A 131 1.84 1.67 -14.88
CA LYS A 131 2.22 1.10 -13.59
C LYS A 131 2.42 -0.41 -13.67
N ILE A 132 1.42 -1.16 -14.17
CA ILE A 132 1.49 -2.63 -14.27
C ILE A 132 2.72 -3.05 -15.06
N LEU A 133 2.99 -2.35 -16.17
CA LEU A 133 4.13 -2.60 -17.04
C LEU A 133 5.46 -2.31 -16.34
N ALA A 134 5.57 -1.19 -15.62
CA ALA A 134 6.76 -0.85 -14.84
C ALA A 134 6.99 -1.80 -13.65
N GLU A 135 5.93 -2.20 -12.94
CA GLU A 135 5.99 -3.17 -11.84
C GLU A 135 6.43 -4.55 -12.32
N ARG A 136 5.94 -4.99 -13.49
CA ARG A 136 6.39 -6.24 -14.12
C ARG A 136 7.92 -6.24 -14.30
N VAL A 137 8.47 -5.16 -14.83
CA VAL A 137 9.92 -5.04 -15.05
C VAL A 137 10.68 -4.93 -13.74
N GLN A 138 10.17 -4.17 -12.77
CA GLN A 138 10.75 -4.10 -11.44
C GLN A 138 10.84 -5.48 -10.78
N PHE A 139 9.77 -6.28 -10.91
CA PHE A 139 9.73 -7.64 -10.41
C PHE A 139 10.73 -8.55 -11.14
N GLN A 140 10.81 -8.48 -12.48
CA GLN A 140 11.80 -9.24 -13.26
C GLN A 140 13.23 -8.91 -12.81
N LEU A 141 13.57 -7.62 -12.68
CA LEU A 141 14.88 -7.18 -12.22
C LEU A 141 15.16 -7.66 -10.78
N TYR A 142 14.15 -7.66 -9.90
CA TYR A 142 14.26 -8.17 -8.54
C TYR A 142 14.57 -9.67 -8.50
N GLU A 143 13.84 -10.48 -9.27
CA GLU A 143 14.06 -11.93 -9.33
C GLU A 143 15.46 -12.26 -9.87
N ILE A 144 15.88 -11.58 -10.93
CA ILE A 144 17.23 -11.70 -11.50
C ILE A 144 18.29 -11.37 -10.45
N LYS A 145 18.15 -10.23 -9.75
CA LYS A 145 19.07 -9.83 -8.68
C LYS A 145 19.15 -10.89 -7.58
N ARG A 146 18.02 -11.43 -7.12
CA ARG A 146 17.97 -12.45 -6.07
C ARG A 146 18.77 -13.69 -6.48
N THR A 147 18.63 -14.14 -7.72
CA THR A 147 19.35 -15.30 -8.23
C THR A 147 20.85 -15.03 -8.33
N ILE A 148 21.22 -13.89 -8.90
CA ILE A 148 22.63 -13.47 -9.01
C ILE A 148 23.28 -13.37 -7.61
N GLU A 149 22.56 -12.93 -6.58
CA GLU A 149 23.10 -12.87 -5.21
C GLU A 149 23.24 -14.25 -4.55
N THR A 150 22.34 -15.18 -4.87
CA THR A 150 22.39 -16.57 -4.39
C THR A 150 23.55 -17.35 -5.04
N ASP A 151 23.79 -17.12 -6.33
CA ASP A 151 24.77 -17.86 -7.14
C ASP A 151 26.23 -17.45 -6.88
N VAL A 152 26.46 -16.19 -6.46
CA VAL A 152 27.80 -15.70 -6.08
C VAL A 152 28.36 -16.37 -4.81
N MET A 153 27.52 -17.07 -4.03
CA MET A 153 27.99 -17.93 -2.93
C MET A 153 28.43 -19.32 -3.40
N ALA A 154 28.10 -19.73 -4.63
CA ALA A 154 28.31 -21.08 -5.15
C ALA A 154 29.51 -21.22 -6.10
N GLU A 155 29.92 -20.18 -6.85
CA GLU A 155 30.98 -20.32 -7.87
C GLU A 155 32.08 -19.26 -7.82
N ILE A 156 33.30 -19.72 -7.53
CA ILE A 156 34.57 -18.97 -7.68
C ILE A 156 35.12 -19.11 -9.13
N GLU A 157 34.42 -19.78 -10.05
CA GLU A 157 34.93 -20.10 -11.41
C GLU A 157 34.00 -19.69 -12.57
N SER A 158 33.27 -18.58 -12.46
CA SER A 158 32.44 -18.09 -13.57
C SER A 158 33.24 -17.33 -14.64
N ASN A 159 32.94 -17.59 -15.92
CA ASN A 159 33.48 -16.91 -17.10
C ASN A 159 33.35 -15.37 -16.99
N ASN A 160 34.35 -14.62 -17.46
CA ASN A 160 34.37 -13.15 -17.42
C ASN A 160 33.14 -12.47 -18.05
N GLU A 161 32.53 -13.09 -19.06
CA GLU A 161 31.39 -12.53 -19.82
C GLU A 161 30.10 -12.49 -18.98
N ASN A 162 29.79 -13.58 -18.26
CA ASN A 162 28.64 -13.63 -17.34
C ASN A 162 28.78 -12.66 -16.17
N GLN A 163 30.02 -12.38 -15.73
CA GLN A 163 30.26 -11.41 -14.66
C GLN A 163 29.96 -9.97 -15.09
N GLU A 164 30.30 -9.58 -16.32
CA GLU A 164 29.98 -8.26 -16.84
C GLU A 164 28.48 -8.06 -17.05
N GLU A 165 27.79 -9.05 -17.61
CA GLU A 165 26.34 -9.02 -17.79
C GLU A 165 25.61 -8.93 -16.45
N ASN A 166 25.98 -9.77 -15.47
CA ASN A 166 25.43 -9.72 -14.12
C ASN A 166 25.65 -8.36 -13.43
N LYS A 167 26.79 -7.71 -13.70
CA LYS A 167 27.07 -6.37 -13.19
C LYS A 167 26.13 -5.34 -13.83
N ARG A 168 25.89 -5.41 -15.14
CA ARG A 168 24.95 -4.51 -15.84
C ARG A 168 23.53 -4.68 -15.33
N LEU A 169 23.08 -5.92 -15.11
CA LEU A 169 21.75 -6.23 -14.55
C LEU A 169 21.58 -5.68 -13.13
N ARG A 170 22.61 -5.80 -12.28
CA ARG A 170 22.60 -5.19 -10.94
C ARG A 170 22.49 -3.66 -11.00
N GLN A 171 23.29 -3.03 -11.86
CA GLN A 171 23.24 -1.58 -12.07
C GLN A 171 21.86 -1.13 -12.57
N LEU A 172 21.26 -1.90 -13.47
CA LEU A 172 19.92 -1.64 -13.99
C LEU A 172 18.87 -1.71 -12.88
N TYR A 173 18.90 -2.74 -12.03
CA TYR A 173 18.02 -2.84 -10.86
C TYR A 173 18.19 -1.66 -9.90
N GLU A 174 19.43 -1.25 -9.60
CA GLU A 174 19.72 -0.15 -8.68
C GLU A 174 19.31 1.22 -9.24
N GLY A 175 19.42 1.41 -10.56
CA GLY A 175 19.01 2.63 -11.25
C GLY A 175 17.50 2.74 -11.50
N PHE A 176 16.78 1.61 -11.50
CA PHE A 176 15.36 1.57 -11.82
C PHE A 176 14.51 2.23 -10.73
N LYS A 177 13.71 3.24 -11.13
CA LYS A 177 12.77 3.93 -10.26
C LYS A 177 11.37 3.85 -10.83
N LEU A 178 10.46 3.26 -10.07
CA LEU A 178 9.08 3.01 -10.49
C LEU A 178 8.35 4.29 -10.95
N GLU A 179 8.42 5.36 -10.17
CA GLU A 179 7.78 6.64 -10.49
C GLU A 179 8.36 7.29 -11.76
N ASP A 180 9.68 7.17 -11.96
CA ASP A 180 10.36 7.68 -13.16
C ASP A 180 9.94 6.90 -14.40
N ALA A 181 9.89 5.56 -14.29
CA ALA A 181 9.42 4.67 -15.35
C ALA A 181 7.98 5.03 -15.77
N ILE A 182 7.06 5.15 -14.82
CA ILE A 182 5.65 5.49 -15.09
C ILE A 182 5.55 6.84 -15.80
N THR A 183 6.24 7.86 -15.28
CA THR A 183 6.23 9.21 -15.85
C THR A 183 6.73 9.20 -17.29
N LEU A 184 7.85 8.51 -17.54
CA LEU A 184 8.48 8.47 -18.86
C LEU A 184 7.65 7.66 -19.86
N VAL A 185 7.11 6.52 -19.44
CA VAL A 185 6.18 5.72 -20.25
C VAL A 185 5.01 6.57 -20.71
N LEU A 186 4.34 7.27 -19.78
CA LEU A 186 3.19 8.11 -20.11
C LEU A 186 3.53 9.26 -21.06
N ARG A 187 4.67 9.92 -20.85
CA ARG A 187 5.08 11.07 -21.68
C ARG A 187 5.58 10.66 -23.06
N LEU A 188 6.19 9.48 -23.19
CA LEU A 188 6.79 9.02 -24.44
C LEU A 188 5.89 8.06 -25.24
N ASP A 189 4.83 7.51 -24.67
CA ASP A 189 3.88 6.58 -25.32
C ASP A 189 3.43 7.11 -26.70
N LYS A 190 2.95 8.36 -26.75
CA LYS A 190 2.50 8.99 -28.01
C LYS A 190 3.60 9.17 -29.05
N ARG A 191 4.86 9.29 -28.62
CA ARG A 191 6.01 9.54 -29.50
C ARG A 191 6.59 8.24 -30.04
N LEU A 192 6.73 7.23 -29.18
CA LEU A 192 7.32 5.94 -29.51
C LEU A 192 6.29 4.92 -30.02
N GLY A 193 5.00 5.23 -29.88
CA GLY A 193 3.88 4.47 -30.43
C GLY A 193 3.38 3.35 -29.52
N SER A 194 4.15 2.96 -28.50
CA SER A 194 3.71 2.04 -27.46
C SER A 194 4.38 2.31 -26.10
N LYS A 195 3.71 1.87 -25.05
CA LYS A 195 4.21 1.91 -23.66
C LYS A 195 5.42 1.01 -23.47
N GLU A 196 5.44 -0.14 -24.15
CA GLU A 196 6.58 -1.06 -24.16
C GLU A 196 7.82 -0.39 -24.74
N ALA A 197 7.70 0.27 -25.90
CA ALA A 197 8.81 0.97 -26.52
C ALA A 197 9.33 2.12 -25.64
N ALA A 198 8.41 2.83 -24.96
CA ALA A 198 8.79 3.86 -24.00
C ALA A 198 9.50 3.31 -22.76
N LEU A 199 9.09 2.15 -22.26
CA LEU A 199 9.78 1.52 -21.15
C LEU A 199 11.15 0.95 -21.56
N GLU A 200 11.24 0.35 -22.75
CA GLU A 200 12.50 -0.12 -23.30
C GLU A 200 13.49 1.03 -23.44
N GLU A 201 13.05 2.17 -23.95
CA GLU A 201 13.89 3.35 -24.04
C GLU A 201 14.34 3.88 -22.67
N TYR A 202 13.47 3.81 -21.66
CA TYR A 202 13.87 4.10 -20.29
C TYR A 202 14.97 3.15 -19.79
N LEU A 203 14.85 1.85 -20.02
CA LEU A 203 15.89 0.88 -19.66
C LEU A 203 17.22 1.15 -20.37
N ILE A 204 17.18 1.53 -21.65
CA ILE A 204 18.37 1.92 -22.40
C ILE A 204 18.99 3.18 -21.78
N SER A 205 18.17 4.18 -21.45
CA SER A 205 18.68 5.43 -20.85
C SER A 205 19.40 5.21 -19.52
N LEU A 206 18.93 4.27 -18.70
CA LEU A 206 19.59 3.88 -17.45
C LEU A 206 20.96 3.24 -17.71
N GLN A 207 21.07 2.40 -18.73
CA GLN A 207 22.33 1.72 -19.08
C GLN A 207 23.38 2.69 -19.64
N LEU A 208 22.92 3.75 -20.32
CA LEU A 208 23.79 4.79 -20.86
C LEU A 208 24.08 5.93 -19.87
N ASP A 209 23.54 5.85 -18.65
CA ASP A 209 23.61 6.93 -17.66
C ASP A 209 23.13 8.26 -18.26
N ILE A 210 21.96 8.22 -18.91
CA ILE A 210 21.27 9.38 -19.50
C ILE A 210 19.99 9.62 -18.70
N TYR A 211 19.85 10.83 -18.15
CA TYR A 211 18.65 11.20 -17.43
C TYR A 211 17.54 11.60 -18.41
N LEU A 212 16.78 10.61 -18.89
CA LEU A 212 15.79 10.77 -19.97
C LEU A 212 14.73 11.86 -19.70
N LYS A 213 14.43 12.14 -18.42
CA LYS A 213 13.48 13.19 -18.03
C LYS A 213 13.86 14.58 -18.54
N ASP A 214 15.15 14.88 -18.66
CA ASP A 214 15.63 16.18 -19.16
C ASP A 214 15.41 16.33 -20.68
N TYR A 215 15.19 15.23 -21.39
CA TYR A 215 15.16 15.18 -22.85
C TYR A 215 13.79 14.80 -23.43
N VAL A 216 12.75 14.71 -22.60
CA VAL A 216 11.38 14.44 -23.08
C VAL A 216 10.93 15.49 -24.11
N GLU A 217 11.36 16.74 -23.93
CA GLU A 217 11.09 17.85 -24.84
C GLU A 217 12.16 18.01 -25.93
N LEU A 218 13.43 17.71 -25.60
CA LEU A 218 14.61 17.81 -26.49
C LEU A 218 15.04 16.43 -27.01
N TRP A 219 14.17 15.81 -27.78
CA TRP A 219 14.36 14.43 -28.23
C TRP A 219 15.53 14.25 -29.21
N GLU A 220 15.83 15.25 -30.03
CA GLU A 220 16.96 15.17 -30.97
C GLU A 220 18.29 15.11 -30.22
N ASP A 221 18.45 15.94 -29.19
CA ASP A 221 19.63 15.93 -28.31
C ASP A 221 19.78 14.57 -27.60
N TYR A 222 18.66 13.93 -27.25
CA TYR A 222 18.67 12.58 -26.71
C TYR A 222 19.22 11.56 -27.70
N LEU A 223 18.77 11.60 -28.97
CA LEU A 223 19.21 10.66 -29.99
C LEU A 223 20.70 10.80 -30.29
N ASP A 224 21.21 12.02 -30.33
CA ASP A 224 22.63 12.30 -30.51
C ASP A 224 23.45 11.75 -29.34
N LEU A 225 23.02 12.01 -28.10
CA LEU A 225 23.68 11.52 -26.89
C LEU A 225 23.62 9.99 -26.78
N LYS A 226 22.49 9.38 -27.14
CA LYS A 226 22.33 7.92 -27.24
C LYS A 226 23.28 7.34 -28.27
N GLY A 227 23.46 8.00 -29.42
CA GLY A 227 24.41 7.61 -30.44
C GLY A 227 25.87 7.68 -29.97
N GLU A 228 26.24 8.72 -29.23
CA GLU A 228 27.59 8.90 -28.70
C GLU A 228 27.90 7.88 -27.59
N LYS A 229 27.00 7.73 -26.62
CA LYS A 229 27.21 6.85 -25.47
C LYS A 229 26.94 5.38 -25.77
N GLY A 230 26.10 5.08 -26.76
CA GLY A 230 25.71 3.72 -27.13
C GLY A 230 26.74 2.96 -27.95
N VAL A 231 27.85 3.59 -28.36
CA VAL A 231 28.88 2.91 -29.16
C VAL A 231 29.52 1.77 -28.38
N GLY A 232 29.33 0.53 -28.87
CA GLY A 232 29.92 -0.66 -28.28
C GLY A 232 29.19 -1.21 -27.05
N ILE A 233 28.01 -0.67 -26.74
CA ILE A 233 27.12 -1.20 -25.71
C ILE A 233 25.98 -1.91 -26.41
N ASP A 234 25.81 -3.20 -26.10
CA ASP A 234 24.59 -3.94 -26.46
C ASP A 234 23.57 -3.74 -25.33
N PRO A 235 22.48 -2.99 -25.57
CA PRO A 235 21.54 -2.65 -24.52
C PRO A 235 20.66 -3.84 -24.14
N ILE A 236 20.48 -4.04 -22.84
CA ILE A 236 19.51 -4.98 -22.28
C ILE A 236 18.10 -4.43 -22.58
N THR A 237 17.34 -5.18 -23.37
CA THR A 237 15.97 -4.85 -23.75
C THR A 237 14.95 -5.52 -22.82
N LEU A 238 13.66 -5.20 -23.01
CA LEU A 238 12.57 -5.90 -22.34
C LEU A 238 12.54 -7.40 -22.69
N HIS A 239 12.90 -7.73 -23.93
CA HIS A 239 12.93 -9.12 -24.40
C HIS A 239 14.01 -9.91 -23.67
N ASP A 240 15.20 -9.32 -23.51
CA ASP A 240 16.32 -9.95 -22.82
C ASP A 240 15.99 -10.18 -21.34
N LEU A 241 15.37 -9.20 -20.68
CA LEU A 241 14.91 -9.36 -19.30
C LEU A 241 13.89 -10.49 -19.15
N GLU A 242 12.96 -10.62 -20.09
CA GLU A 242 12.00 -11.72 -20.08
C GLU A 242 12.68 -13.07 -20.28
N GLU A 243 13.60 -13.18 -21.23
CA GLU A 243 14.36 -14.41 -21.47
C GLU A 243 15.19 -14.82 -20.23
N VAL A 244 15.93 -13.87 -19.63
CA VAL A 244 16.75 -14.12 -18.44
C VAL A 244 15.87 -14.51 -17.25
N THR A 245 14.73 -13.84 -17.05
CA THR A 245 13.80 -14.19 -15.98
C THR A 245 13.23 -15.60 -16.16
N LEU A 246 12.86 -15.98 -17.39
CA LEU A 246 12.35 -17.32 -17.68
C LEU A 246 13.41 -18.40 -17.44
N LYS A 247 14.66 -18.17 -17.86
CA LYS A 247 15.79 -19.06 -17.55
C LYS A 247 15.98 -19.21 -16.05
N THR A 248 15.98 -18.09 -15.33
CA THR A 248 16.11 -18.03 -13.87
C THR A 248 15.03 -18.85 -13.16
N ILE A 249 13.76 -18.75 -13.58
CA ILE A 249 12.66 -19.52 -13.00
C ILE A 249 12.81 -21.03 -13.30
N GLN A 250 13.25 -21.38 -14.51
CA GLN A 250 13.47 -22.77 -14.89
C GLN A 250 14.62 -23.41 -14.10
N GLU A 251 15.72 -22.68 -13.91
CA GLU A 251 16.86 -23.12 -13.12
C GLU A 251 16.52 -23.23 -11.63
N GLY A 252 15.78 -22.25 -11.09
CA GLY A 252 15.29 -22.30 -9.71
C GLY A 252 14.39 -23.50 -9.42
N ASN A 253 13.54 -23.91 -10.37
CA ASN A 253 12.71 -25.12 -10.23
C ASN A 253 13.50 -26.43 -10.36
N ASN A 254 14.65 -26.41 -11.04
CA ASN A 254 15.52 -27.58 -11.19
C ASN A 254 16.48 -27.78 -10.01
N HIS A 255 16.63 -26.80 -9.13
CA HIS A 255 17.51 -26.85 -7.95
C HIS A 255 16.83 -27.20 -6.63
N ASP A 256 15.52 -27.50 -6.64
CA ASP A 256 14.77 -27.77 -5.42
C ASP A 256 14.47 -29.27 -5.19
N ILE A 257 15.53 -30.10 -5.09
CA ILE A 257 15.56 -31.30 -4.21
C ILE A 257 16.97 -31.46 -3.62
N SER A 258 17.34 -30.56 -2.72
CA SER A 258 18.19 -30.94 -1.59
C SER A 258 17.73 -30.16 -0.37
N LEU A 259 16.64 -30.66 0.23
CA LEU A 259 16.35 -30.39 1.62
C LEU A 259 17.55 -30.88 2.43
N GLU A 260 18.44 -29.97 2.81
CA GLU A 260 19.29 -30.17 3.97
C GLU A 260 18.37 -30.55 5.12
N SER A 261 18.47 -31.83 5.49
CA SER A 261 17.81 -32.40 6.64
C SER A 261 18.25 -31.63 7.88
N PHE A 262 17.45 -30.67 8.30
CA PHE A 262 17.47 -30.23 9.69
C PHE A 262 17.01 -31.40 10.55
N SER A 263 17.98 -32.18 11.02
CA SER A 263 17.79 -33.16 12.07
C SER A 263 17.31 -32.39 13.31
N PRO A 264 16.10 -32.65 13.84
CA PRO A 264 15.60 -31.93 14.99
C PRO A 264 16.45 -32.35 16.20
N LYS A 265 17.30 -31.43 16.64
CA LYS A 265 17.98 -31.55 17.93
C LYS A 265 16.90 -31.38 18.99
N GLU A 266 16.61 -32.48 19.67
CA GLU A 266 15.70 -32.61 20.81
C GLU A 266 15.98 -31.51 21.84
N VAL A 267 15.08 -30.53 21.91
CA VAL A 267 15.04 -29.54 22.98
C VAL A 267 14.03 -30.05 24.00
N GLU A 268 14.53 -30.50 25.15
CA GLU A 268 13.72 -30.83 26.32
C GLU A 268 12.95 -29.59 26.78
N ILE A 269 11.63 -29.60 26.59
CA ILE A 269 10.74 -28.56 27.10
C ILE A 269 10.35 -28.93 28.54
N PRO A 270 10.51 -28.05 29.54
CA PRO A 270 10.06 -28.32 30.89
C PRO A 270 8.52 -28.34 30.94
N VAL A 271 7.99 -29.42 31.51
CA VAL A 271 6.56 -29.68 31.72
C VAL A 271 5.96 -28.60 32.64
N PHE A 272 5.12 -27.73 32.08
CA PHE A 272 4.24 -26.86 32.85
C PHE A 272 2.82 -27.44 32.86
N ASN A 273 2.43 -27.94 34.03
CA ASN A 273 1.18 -28.64 34.27
C ASN A 273 0.11 -27.63 34.73
N HIS A 274 -0.81 -27.23 33.85
CA HIS A 274 -2.03 -26.51 34.24
C HIS A 274 -3.27 -27.12 33.58
N SER A 275 -3.90 -28.04 34.31
CA SER A 275 -5.29 -28.44 34.09
C SER A 275 -6.23 -27.27 34.37
N LYS A 276 -7.11 -26.97 33.41
CA LYS A 276 -8.52 -26.60 33.66
C LYS A 276 -9.32 -26.91 32.40
N GLU A 277 -10.06 -28.00 32.46
CA GLU A 277 -11.00 -28.44 31.44
C GLU A 277 -12.16 -27.44 31.31
N SER A 278 -12.52 -27.12 30.08
CA SER A 278 -13.84 -26.63 29.69
C SER A 278 -14.32 -27.48 28.50
N PRO A 279 -15.61 -27.82 28.43
CA PRO A 279 -16.10 -28.87 27.54
C PRO A 279 -16.08 -28.42 26.08
N ILE A 280 -15.34 -29.15 25.25
CA ILE A 280 -15.29 -28.94 23.80
C ILE A 280 -16.59 -29.52 23.20
N SER A 281 -17.37 -28.64 22.60
CA SER A 281 -18.48 -28.99 21.69
C SER A 281 -17.97 -29.91 20.59
N SER A 282 -18.67 -31.02 20.37
CA SER A 282 -18.41 -32.01 19.31
C SER A 282 -18.66 -31.38 17.92
N ASN A 283 -17.69 -30.62 17.43
CA ASN A 283 -17.64 -30.23 16.04
C ASN A 283 -17.13 -31.43 15.24
N GLN A 284 -18.02 -31.99 14.42
CA GLN A 284 -17.66 -33.01 13.44
C GLN A 284 -16.51 -32.50 12.57
N VAL A 285 -15.42 -33.26 12.54
CA VAL A 285 -14.28 -33.05 11.65
C VAL A 285 -14.77 -33.20 10.22
N VAL A 286 -15.11 -32.07 9.57
CA VAL A 286 -15.36 -32.05 8.14
C VAL A 286 -14.00 -32.18 7.47
N LYS A 287 -13.72 -33.34 6.89
CA LYS A 287 -12.50 -33.53 6.08
C LYS A 287 -12.54 -32.56 4.90
N PRO A 288 -11.45 -31.82 4.63
CA PRO A 288 -11.38 -30.94 3.48
C PRO A 288 -11.59 -31.78 2.21
N HIS A 289 -12.53 -31.37 1.37
CA HIS A 289 -12.79 -32.03 0.09
C HIS A 289 -11.70 -31.64 -0.91
N ASN A 290 -11.30 -32.60 -1.73
CA ASN A 290 -10.32 -32.38 -2.79
C ASN A 290 -10.97 -31.54 -3.91
N PRO A 291 -10.48 -30.33 -4.21
CA PRO A 291 -11.08 -29.45 -5.21
C PRO A 291 -11.11 -30.07 -6.61
N ALA A 292 -10.15 -30.95 -6.94
CA ALA A 292 -10.12 -31.65 -8.22
C ALA A 292 -11.31 -32.61 -8.40
N GLN A 293 -11.77 -33.25 -7.33
CA GLN A 293 -12.96 -34.11 -7.36
C GLN A 293 -14.23 -33.28 -7.54
N GLN A 294 -14.31 -32.12 -6.89
CA GLN A 294 -15.47 -31.24 -6.97
C GLN A 294 -15.69 -30.71 -8.38
N ILE A 295 -14.61 -30.30 -9.06
CA ILE A 295 -14.65 -29.88 -10.47
C ILE A 295 -15.06 -31.05 -11.37
N MET A 296 -14.53 -32.25 -11.13
CA MET A 296 -14.87 -33.42 -11.95
C MET A 296 -16.34 -33.84 -11.80
N ASP A 297 -16.89 -33.75 -10.58
CA ASP A 297 -18.28 -34.04 -10.30
C ASP A 297 -19.22 -33.00 -10.92
N GLU A 298 -18.81 -31.73 -10.98
CA GLU A 298 -19.54 -30.67 -11.67
C GLU A 298 -19.52 -30.85 -13.20
N ILE A 299 -18.37 -31.22 -13.78
CA ILE A 299 -18.25 -31.53 -15.22
C ILE A 299 -19.13 -32.73 -15.59
N ASN A 300 -19.14 -33.77 -14.75
CA ASN A 300 -19.95 -34.97 -14.99
C ASN A 300 -21.46 -34.68 -14.91
N LYS A 301 -21.89 -33.74 -14.04
CA LYS A 301 -23.29 -33.29 -13.96
C LYS A 301 -23.75 -32.47 -15.17
N LEU A 302 -22.82 -31.83 -15.86
CA LEU A 302 -23.10 -31.02 -17.05
C LEU A 302 -23.12 -31.84 -18.35
N ASN A 303 -22.78 -33.13 -18.31
CA ASN A 303 -22.81 -33.99 -19.49
C ASN A 303 -24.23 -34.58 -19.72
N PRO A 304 -24.94 -34.20 -20.79
CA PRO A 304 -26.31 -34.66 -21.05
C PRO A 304 -26.42 -36.15 -21.40
N ASN A 305 -25.30 -36.87 -21.56
CA ASN A 305 -25.28 -38.31 -21.87
C ASN A 305 -25.12 -39.23 -20.64
N TYR A 306 -25.10 -38.69 -19.41
CA TYR A 306 -24.98 -39.49 -18.19
C TYR A 306 -26.32 -39.69 -17.46
N THR A 307 -27.35 -40.12 -18.19
CA THR A 307 -28.55 -40.71 -17.57
C THR A 307 -28.35 -42.21 -17.38
N THR A 308 -28.14 -42.61 -16.12
CA THR A 308 -28.68 -43.82 -15.50
C THR A 308 -28.66 -45.11 -16.34
N LYS A 309 -27.59 -45.91 -16.19
CA LYS A 309 -27.75 -47.37 -16.19
C LYS A 309 -27.79 -47.84 -14.74
N GLU A 310 -28.99 -47.74 -14.15
CA GLU A 310 -29.36 -48.63 -13.05
C GLU A 310 -29.60 -50.03 -13.61
N ARG A 311 -28.74 -50.97 -13.22
CA ARG A 311 -29.14 -52.30 -12.74
C ARG A 311 -28.04 -52.87 -11.87
#